data_AF-A0A4V1HCP7-F1
#
_entry.id   AF-A0A4V1HCP7-F1
#
_cell.length_a   1.000
_cell.length_b   1.000
_cell.length_c   1.000
_cell.angle_alpha   90.00
_cell.angle_beta   90.00
_cell.angle_gamma   90.00
#
_symmetry.space_group_name_H-M   'P 1'
#
loop_
_entity.id
_entity.type
_entity.pdbx_description
1 polymer ?
#
loop_
_entity_poly.entity_id
_entity_poly.type
_entity_poly.pdbx_seq_one_letter_code
_entity_poly.pdbx_strand_id
1 'polypeptide(L)'
;DDVPLVWNIYANNDVVVPTGGCDVSARDVTVTLPDYPGSVPIPLTVYCAKSQNLGYYLSGTTADAGNSIFTNTASFSPAQGVGVQLTRNGTIIPANNTVSLGAVGTSAVSLGLTANYARTG
;
A
#
# COMPACT_ATOMS: atom_id res chain seq x y z
N ASP A 1 14.76 -13.31 -51.83
CA ASP A 1 15.08 -12.21 -50.90
C ASP A 1 13.92 -11.96 -49.97
N ASP A 2 14.08 -12.31 -48.69
CA ASP A 2 13.12 -11.94 -47.65
C ASP A 2 13.44 -10.50 -47.22
N VAL A 3 12.48 -9.59 -47.44
CA VAL A 3 12.62 -8.18 -47.05
C VAL A 3 12.23 -8.05 -45.57
N PRO A 4 13.08 -7.49 -44.69
CA PRO A 4 12.76 -7.35 -43.28
C PRO A 4 11.60 -6.34 -43.08
N LEU A 5 10.63 -6.72 -42.25
CA LEU A 5 9.48 -5.91 -41.85
C LEU A 5 9.65 -5.45 -40.40
N VAL A 6 9.34 -4.18 -40.11
CA VAL A 6 9.37 -3.60 -38.75
C VAL A 6 7.96 -3.31 -38.29
N TRP A 7 7.60 -3.79 -37.09
CA TRP A 7 6.32 -3.49 -36.45
C TRP A 7 6.53 -2.61 -35.22
N ASN A 8 5.95 -1.42 -35.24
CA ASN A 8 5.94 -0.52 -34.09
C ASN A 8 4.71 -0.84 -33.23
N ILE A 9 4.96 -1.30 -32.00
CA ILE A 9 3.90 -1.66 -31.06
C ILE A 9 3.65 -0.48 -30.12
N TYR A 10 2.42 0.00 -30.10
CA TYR A 10 1.96 1.07 -29.22
C TYR A 10 0.88 0.53 -28.28
N ALA A 11 0.91 0.98 -27.03
CA ALA A 11 -0.13 0.62 -26.06
C ALA A 11 -1.47 1.25 -26.47
N ASN A 12 -2.54 0.47 -26.37
CA ASN A 12 -3.91 0.92 -26.66
C ASN A 12 -4.69 1.28 -25.39
N ASN A 13 -4.09 1.08 -24.22
CA ASN A 13 -4.71 1.30 -22.93
C ASN A 13 -3.65 1.53 -21.86
N ASP A 14 -4.06 2.16 -20.77
CA ASP A 14 -3.21 2.37 -19.61
C ASP A 14 -2.97 1.04 -18.89
N VAL A 15 -1.70 0.78 -18.58
CA VAL A 15 -1.26 -0.39 -17.83
C VAL A 15 -0.11 0.00 -16.92
N VAL A 16 0.06 -0.76 -15.83
CA VAL A 16 1.27 -0.72 -15.02
C VAL A 16 2.05 -2.00 -15.30
N VAL A 17 3.22 -1.86 -15.92
CA VAL A 17 4.10 -3.00 -16.19
C VAL A 17 4.82 -3.39 -14.90
N PRO A 18 4.66 -4.62 -14.37
CA PRO A 18 5.42 -5.06 -13.21
C PRO A 18 6.91 -5.17 -13.57
N THR A 19 7.77 -4.49 -12.81
CA THR A 19 9.23 -4.48 -13.02
C THR A 19 9.99 -5.39 -12.06
N GLY A 20 9.29 -6.07 -11.15
CA GLY A 20 9.85 -6.96 -10.14
C GLY A 20 9.29 -8.39 -10.23
N GLY A 21 9.77 -9.26 -9.34
CA GLY A 21 9.31 -10.66 -9.25
C GLY A 21 7.92 -10.87 -8.62
N CYS A 22 7.32 -9.80 -8.10
CA CYS A 22 6.00 -9.82 -7.45
C CYS A 22 5.10 -8.72 -8.00
N ASP A 23 3.80 -8.97 -7.88
CA ASP A 23 2.75 -8.03 -8.24
C ASP A 23 1.73 -7.90 -7.11
N VAL A 24 1.11 -6.74 -7.02
CA VAL A 24 0.11 -6.39 -5.99
C VAL A 24 -1.29 -6.45 -6.58
N SER A 25 -2.30 -6.71 -5.75
CA SER A 25 -3.69 -6.77 -6.23
C SER A 25 -4.22 -5.43 -6.74
N ALA A 26 -3.65 -4.31 -6.29
CA ALA A 26 -3.97 -2.97 -6.77
C ALA A 26 -2.78 -2.02 -6.58
N ARG A 27 -2.56 -1.13 -7.56
CA ARG A 27 -1.52 -0.08 -7.51
C ARG A 27 -1.99 1.14 -6.73
N ASP A 28 -3.28 1.43 -6.85
CA ASP A 28 -3.98 2.47 -6.10
C ASP A 28 -5.10 1.83 -5.28
N VAL A 29 -5.09 2.04 -3.96
CA VAL A 29 -6.08 1.50 -3.04
C VAL A 29 -6.81 2.66 -2.38
N THR A 30 -8.13 2.70 -2.51
CA THR A 30 -8.99 3.65 -1.80
C THR A 30 -9.77 2.90 -0.71
N VAL A 31 -9.73 3.43 0.51
CA VAL A 31 -10.51 2.92 1.64
C VAL A 31 -11.26 4.07 2.31
N THR A 32 -12.45 3.78 2.80
CA THR A 32 -13.28 4.72 3.57
C THR A 32 -13.34 4.22 5.01
N LEU A 33 -12.76 4.99 5.92
CA LEU A 33 -12.90 4.74 7.35
C LEU A 33 -14.36 5.03 7.77
N PRO A 34 -14.96 4.23 8.67
CA PRO A 34 -16.20 4.61 9.36
C PRO A 34 -15.98 5.86 10.21
N ASP A 35 -17.05 6.50 10.68
CA ASP A 35 -16.93 7.65 11.57
C ASP A 35 -16.03 7.38 12.78
N TYR A 36 -15.27 8.40 13.21
CA TYR A 36 -14.33 8.30 14.33
C TYR A 36 -15.02 7.74 15.59
N PRO A 37 -14.41 6.76 16.31
CA PRO A 37 -13.06 6.20 16.15
C PRO A 37 -13.01 4.87 15.37
N GLY A 38 -13.78 4.74 14.29
CA GLY A 38 -13.85 3.52 13.48
C GLY A 38 -12.53 3.10 12.83
N SER A 39 -12.45 1.82 12.46
CA SER A 39 -11.31 1.20 11.78
C SER A 39 -11.78 0.37 10.58
N VAL A 40 -10.94 0.21 9.56
CA VAL A 40 -11.26 -0.62 8.39
C VAL A 40 -10.04 -1.42 7.90
N PRO A 41 -10.19 -2.72 7.57
CA PRO A 41 -9.15 -3.48 6.90
C PRO A 41 -8.84 -2.90 5.51
N ILE A 42 -7.57 -2.87 5.12
CA ILE A 42 -7.16 -2.45 3.78
C ILE A 42 -7.05 -3.70 2.89
N PRO A 43 -7.83 -3.80 1.79
CA PRO A 43 -7.84 -4.96 0.91
C PRO A 43 -6.65 -4.93 -0.06
N LEU A 44 -5.45 -5.22 0.46
CA LEU A 44 -4.22 -5.25 -0.34
C LEU A 44 -3.45 -6.57 -0.14
N THR A 45 -3.17 -7.23 -1.26
CA THR A 45 -2.43 -8.48 -1.30
C THR A 45 -1.26 -8.40 -2.29
N VAL A 46 -0.31 -9.31 -2.15
CA VAL A 46 0.84 -9.45 -3.04
C VAL A 46 1.10 -10.92 -3.34
N TYR A 47 1.52 -11.22 -4.56
CA TYR A 47 1.97 -12.55 -4.97
C TYR A 47 3.24 -12.42 -5.81
N CYS A 48 4.00 -13.51 -5.92
CA CYS A 48 5.27 -13.56 -6.64
C CYS A 48 5.29 -14.71 -7.64
N ALA A 49 5.94 -14.53 -8.78
CA ALA A 49 6.07 -15.59 -9.80
C ALA A 49 6.86 -16.80 -9.28
N LYS A 50 7.77 -16.56 -8.34
CA LYS A 50 8.58 -17.54 -7.62
C LYS A 50 8.55 -17.20 -6.13
N SER A 51 8.62 -18.22 -5.28
CA SER A 51 8.75 -18.03 -3.83
C SER A 51 9.97 -17.16 -3.51
N GLN A 52 9.74 -16.03 -2.84
CA GLN A 52 10.79 -15.12 -2.38
C GLN A 52 10.45 -14.50 -1.04
N ASN A 53 11.48 -14.20 -0.24
CA ASN A 53 11.31 -13.46 1.00
C ASN A 53 10.98 -12.01 0.69
N LEU A 54 9.83 -11.54 1.14
CA LEU A 54 9.33 -10.20 0.86
C LEU A 54 9.12 -9.41 2.16
N GLY A 55 9.42 -8.12 2.09
CA GLY A 55 9.04 -7.15 3.11
C GLY A 55 8.55 -5.86 2.45
N TYR A 56 7.84 -5.04 3.21
CA TYR A 56 7.37 -3.74 2.77
C TYR A 56 7.58 -2.70 3.89
N TYR A 57 7.56 -1.42 3.54
CA TYR A 57 7.49 -0.32 4.49
C TYR A 57 6.47 0.71 4.01
N LEU A 58 5.96 1.51 4.94
CA LEU A 58 5.04 2.60 4.63
C LEU A 58 5.81 3.90 4.45
N SER A 59 5.31 4.80 3.60
CA SER A 59 5.89 6.13 3.40
C SER A 59 4.78 7.18 3.34
N GLY A 60 5.13 8.42 3.67
CA GLY A 60 4.20 9.55 3.72
C GLY A 60 4.56 10.54 4.82
N THR A 61 3.89 11.69 4.82
CA THR A 61 4.07 12.72 5.85
C THR A 61 3.37 12.30 7.14
N THR A 62 4.07 12.39 8.27
CA THR A 62 3.58 12.05 9.60
C THR A 62 3.46 13.29 10.49
N ALA A 63 2.62 13.19 11.52
CA ALA A 63 2.32 14.30 12.43
C ALA A 63 2.84 14.07 13.87
N ASP A 64 3.25 12.84 14.21
CA ASP A 64 3.71 12.46 15.54
C ASP A 64 5.22 12.20 15.59
N ALA A 65 5.82 12.30 16.79
CA ALA A 65 7.22 11.98 17.01
C ALA A 65 7.55 10.48 16.79
N GLY A 66 6.55 9.61 16.89
CA GLY A 66 6.67 8.17 16.62
C GLY A 66 6.69 7.81 15.13
N ASN A 67 6.53 8.81 14.24
CA ASN A 67 6.50 8.62 12.79
C ASN A 67 5.47 7.56 12.36
N SER A 68 4.29 7.55 13.00
CA SER A 68 3.31 6.47 12.88
C SER A 68 1.89 6.93 12.56
N ILE A 69 1.62 8.23 12.70
CA ILE A 69 0.34 8.86 12.42
C ILE A 69 0.53 9.74 11.18
N PHE A 70 -0.01 9.30 10.06
CA PHE A 70 -0.01 10.03 8.81
C PHE A 70 -0.93 11.25 8.90
N THR A 71 -0.44 12.39 8.42
CA THR A 71 -1.11 13.68 8.52
C THR A 71 -2.43 13.69 7.74
N ASN A 72 -3.48 14.28 8.32
CA ASN A 72 -4.74 14.53 7.60
C ASN A 72 -4.53 15.61 6.53
N THR A 73 -4.72 15.25 5.26
CA THR A 73 -4.58 16.14 4.10
C THR A 73 -5.93 16.55 3.48
N ALA A 74 -7.05 16.28 4.16
CA ALA A 74 -8.37 16.68 3.69
C ALA A 74 -8.44 18.19 3.44
N SER A 75 -8.96 18.57 2.27
CA SER A 75 -9.01 19.97 1.82
C SER A 75 -10.26 20.72 2.29
N PHE A 76 -11.36 20.01 2.56
CA PHE A 76 -12.64 20.60 2.93
C PHE A 76 -13.03 20.20 4.36
N SER A 77 -13.20 21.20 5.23
CA SER A 77 -13.57 21.02 6.65
C SER A 77 -12.76 19.91 7.37
N PRO A 78 -11.42 19.96 7.35
CA PRO A 78 -10.62 18.90 7.94
C PRO A 78 -10.79 18.84 9.46
N ALA A 79 -11.01 17.64 9.99
CA ALA A 79 -10.92 17.39 11.42
C ALA A 79 -9.49 17.69 11.93
N GLN A 80 -9.40 18.38 13.06
CA GLN A 80 -8.15 18.73 13.72
C GLN A 80 -7.78 17.70 14.80
N GLY A 81 -6.49 17.57 15.09
CA GLY A 81 -6.00 16.71 16.18
C GLY A 81 -6.08 15.20 15.90
N VAL A 82 -6.39 14.80 14.67
CA VAL A 82 -6.48 13.40 14.24
C VAL A 82 -5.73 13.18 12.92
N GLY A 83 -5.15 11.99 12.78
CA GLY A 83 -4.55 11.48 11.55
C GLY A 83 -4.85 10.00 11.37
N VAL A 84 -4.22 9.37 10.39
CA VAL A 84 -4.42 7.94 10.07
C VAL A 84 -3.21 7.15 10.56
N GLN A 85 -3.43 6.06 11.29
CA GLN A 85 -2.40 5.14 11.74
C GLN A 85 -2.70 3.73 11.23
N LEU A 86 -1.69 3.08 10.63
CA LEU A 86 -1.83 1.72 10.14
C LEU A 86 -1.34 0.71 11.18
N THR A 87 -2.07 -0.40 11.29
CA THR A 87 -1.71 -1.52 12.14
C THR A 87 -1.70 -2.82 11.34
N ARG A 88 -0.95 -3.81 11.80
CA ARG A 88 -1.01 -5.19 11.34
C ARG A 88 -1.13 -6.11 12.55
N ASN A 89 -2.19 -6.90 12.60
CA ASN A 89 -2.50 -7.77 13.75
C ASN A 89 -2.47 -6.99 15.08
N GLY A 90 -2.99 -5.76 15.09
CA GLY A 90 -3.02 -4.88 16.27
C GLY A 90 -1.70 -4.17 16.60
N THR A 91 -0.59 -4.45 15.90
CA THR A 91 0.68 -3.74 16.10
C THR A 91 0.79 -2.56 15.15
N ILE A 92 1.13 -1.37 15.67
CA ILE A 92 1.35 -0.15 14.89
C ILE A 92 2.55 -0.32 13.95
N ILE A 93 2.42 0.16 12.72
CA ILE A 93 3.51 0.17 11.74
C ILE A 93 3.93 1.64 11.50
N PRO A 94 5.09 2.08 12.04
CA PRO A 94 5.65 3.37 11.70
C PRO A 94 6.05 3.45 10.23
N ALA A 95 6.05 4.66 9.67
CA ALA A 95 6.64 4.93 8.38
C ALA A 95 8.14 4.58 8.37
N ASN A 96 8.62 4.13 7.21
CA ASN A 96 9.99 3.67 6.96
C ASN A 96 10.45 2.50 7.84
N ASN A 97 9.52 1.76 8.45
CA ASN A 97 9.82 0.53 9.19
C ASN A 97 9.46 -0.70 8.35
N THR A 98 10.42 -1.61 8.16
CA THR A 98 10.21 -2.80 7.32
C THR A 98 9.42 -3.87 8.05
N VAL A 99 8.29 -4.26 7.47
CA VAL A 99 7.45 -5.38 7.89
C VAL A 99 7.72 -6.58 7.00
N SER A 100 8.11 -7.71 7.61
CA SER A 100 8.33 -8.97 6.89
C SER A 100 7.02 -9.71 6.61
N LEU A 101 6.87 -10.20 5.38
CA LEU A 101 5.84 -11.15 4.97
C LEU A 101 6.35 -12.60 4.94
N GLY A 102 7.64 -12.81 5.15
CA GLY A 102 8.27 -14.12 4.95
C GLY A 102 8.27 -14.52 3.48
N ALA A 103 8.15 -15.82 3.21
CA ALA A 103 8.13 -16.36 1.85
C ALA A 103 6.77 -16.14 1.19
N VAL A 104 6.75 -15.36 0.10
CA VAL A 104 5.57 -15.12 -0.73
C VAL A 104 5.77 -15.84 -2.07
N GLY A 105 4.83 -16.72 -2.41
CA GLY A 105 4.82 -17.48 -3.66
C GLY A 105 3.72 -17.02 -4.61
N THR A 106 3.23 -17.91 -5.45
CA THR A 106 2.22 -17.62 -6.49
C THR A 106 0.83 -17.36 -5.95
N SER A 107 0.54 -17.79 -4.72
CA SER A 107 -0.72 -17.49 -4.03
C SER A 107 -0.66 -16.12 -3.38
N ALA A 108 -1.73 -15.34 -3.50
CA ALA A 108 -1.83 -14.02 -2.92
C ALA A 108 -1.76 -14.06 -1.39
N VAL A 109 -0.88 -13.22 -0.83
CA VAL A 109 -0.70 -13.03 0.61
C VAL A 109 -1.18 -11.63 0.98
N SER A 110 -2.07 -11.54 1.97
CA SER A 110 -2.52 -10.26 2.51
C SER A 110 -1.39 -9.56 3.27
N LEU A 111 -1.27 -8.23 3.08
CA LEU A 111 -0.39 -7.43 3.92
C LEU A 111 -0.91 -7.34 5.37
N GLY A 112 -2.20 -7.63 5.60
CA GLY A 112 -2.82 -7.62 6.92
C GLY A 112 -2.97 -6.22 7.53
N LEU A 113 -3.02 -5.20 6.67
CA LEU A 113 -3.12 -3.80 7.08
C LEU A 113 -4.54 -3.46 7.54
N THR A 114 -4.65 -2.70 8.61
CA THR A 114 -5.88 -2.06 9.09
C THR A 114 -5.62 -0.58 9.29
N ALA A 115 -6.46 0.26 8.69
CA ALA A 115 -6.46 1.70 8.90
C ALA A 115 -7.27 2.06 10.15
N ASN A 116 -6.73 2.98 10.94
CA ASN A 116 -7.34 3.49 12.16
C ASN A 116 -7.16 5.00 12.22
N TYR A 117 -8.04 5.69 12.95
CA TYR A 117 -7.73 7.04 13.41
C TYR A 117 -6.79 7.00 14.61
N ALA A 118 -5.91 7.99 14.70
CA ALA A 118 -5.08 8.23 15.87
C ALA A 118 -4.98 9.73 16.17
N ARG A 119 -4.87 10.10 17.45
CA ARG A 119 -4.77 11.51 17.87
C ARG A 119 -3.35 12.02 17.66
N THR A 120 -3.21 13.22 17.10
CA THR A 120 -1.92 13.87 16.82
C THR A 120 -1.47 14.85 17.92
N GLY A 121 -2.24 14.97 19.00
CA GLY A 121 -1.98 15.84 20.16
C GLY A 121 -2.78 15.44 21.38
#